data_AF-A0A843IAS6-F1
#
_entry.id   AF-A0A843IAS6-F1
#
_cell.length_a   1.000
_cell.length_b   1.000
_cell.length_c   1.000
_cell.angle_alpha   90.00
_cell.angle_beta   90.00
_cell.angle_gamma   90.00
#
_symmetry.space_group_name_H-M   'P 1'
#
loop_
_entity.id
_entity.type
_entity.pdbx_description
1 polymer ?
#
loop_
_entity_poly.entity_id
_entity_poly.type
_entity_poly.pdbx_seq_one_letter_code
_entity_poly.pdbx_strand_id
1 'polypeptide(L)' 'MIIFETTYTCPVCRSKLVFVEDDDNIWLGCDHCARYIKIGKGEARRYWSYTARRIMWRDMLEDLYGAFTGAVVND' A
#
# COMPACT_ATOMS: atom_id res chain seq x y z
N MET A 1 -5.62 -2.57 14.41
CA MET A 1 -5.83 -2.90 12.99
C MET A 1 -6.66 -1.81 12.33
N ILE A 2 -6.17 -1.21 11.25
CA ILE A 2 -6.85 -0.19 10.44
C ILE A 2 -7.07 -0.77 9.04
N ILE A 3 -8.27 -0.61 8.48
CA ILE A 3 -8.62 -1.10 7.14
C ILE A 3 -9.48 -0.04 6.44
N PHE A 4 -9.16 0.31 5.19
CA PHE A 4 -10.01 1.15 4.35
C PHE A 4 -9.78 0.95 2.85
N GLU A 5 -10.79 1.25 2.04
CA GLU A 5 -10.67 1.32 0.58
C GLU A 5 -9.90 2.57 0.15
N THR A 6 -8.93 2.39 -0.74
CA THR A 6 -8.19 3.48 -1.36
C THR A 6 -8.87 3.95 -2.65
N THR A 7 -8.35 5.04 -3.23
CA THR A 7 -8.74 5.47 -4.59
C THR A 7 -7.97 4.73 -5.69
N TYR A 8 -6.99 3.90 -5.36
CA TYR A 8 -6.23 3.11 -6.33
C TYR A 8 -7.07 1.94 -6.84
N THR A 9 -6.81 1.51 -8.07
CA THR A 9 -7.56 0.41 -8.72
C THR A 9 -6.62 -0.72 -9.12
N CYS A 10 -7.10 -1.95 -8.96
CA CYS A 10 -6.39 -3.13 -9.44
C CYS A 10 -6.29 -3.08 -10.97
N PRO A 11 -5.10 -3.22 -11.58
CA PRO A 11 -4.97 -3.21 -13.04
C PRO A 11 -5.60 -4.46 -13.68
N VAL A 12 -5.86 -5.51 -12.89
CA VAL A 12 -6.39 -6.80 -13.37
C VAL A 12 -7.93 -6.82 -13.36
N CYS A 13 -8.56 -6.52 -12.22
CA CYS A 13 -10.02 -6.60 -12.07
C CYS A 13 -10.73 -5.25 -11.93
N ARG A 14 -9.98 -4.13 -11.90
CA ARG A 14 -10.48 -2.75 -11.75
C ARG A 14 -11.17 -2.43 -10.41
N SER A 15 -11.30 -3.39 -9.49
CA SER A 15 -11.76 -3.11 -8.12
C SER A 15 -10.80 -2.18 -7.39
N LYS A 16 -11.31 -1.44 -6.39
CA LYS A 16 -10.46 -0.61 -5.53
C LYS A 16 -9.47 -1.48 -4.74
N LEU A 17 -8.28 -0.93 -4.50
CA LEU A 17 -7.32 -1.55 -3.59
C LEU A 17 -7.65 -1.19 -2.14
N VAL A 18 -7.42 -2.14 -1.25
CA VAL A 18 -7.60 -2.01 0.19
C VAL A 18 -6.25 -1.74 0.84
N PHE A 19 -6.24 -0.77 1.75
CA PHE A 19 -5.15 -0.55 2.68
C PHE A 19 -5.45 -1.31 3.96
N VAL A 20 -4.45 -2.03 4.49
CA VAL A 20 -4.52 -2.70 5.79
C VAL A 20 -3.27 -2.37 6.58
N GLU A 21 -3.44 -1.88 7.82
CA GLU A 21 -2.35 -1.74 8.77
C GLU A 21 -2.62 -2.66 9.98
N ASP A 22 -1.71 -3.59 10.21
CA ASP A 22 -1.64 -4.44 11.39
C ASP A 22 -0.54 -3.95 12.36
N ASP A 23 -0.14 -4.76 13.33
CA ASP A 23 0.83 -4.35 14.34
C ASP A 23 2.23 -4.09 13.75
N ASP A 24 2.62 -4.86 12.72
CA ASP A 24 3.98 -4.88 12.19
C ASP A 24 4.09 -4.43 10.73
N ASN A 25 2.99 -4.50 9.98
CA ASN A 25 2.99 -4.33 8.53
C ASN A 25 1.89 -3.38 8.05
N ILE A 26 2.17 -2.82 6.89
CA ILE A 26 1.23 -2.08 6.07
C ILE A 26 1.10 -2.82 4.75
N TRP A 27 -0.13 -3.10 4.35
CA TRP A 27 -0.47 -3.83 3.13
C TRP A 27 -1.26 -2.95 2.18
N LEU A 28 -1.02 -3.15 0.89
CA LEU A 28 -1.86 -2.65 -0.18
C LEU A 28 -2.17 -3.80 -1.13
N GLY A 29 -3.45 -4.04 -1.42
CA GLY A 29 -3.81 -5.11 -2.32
C GLY A 29 -5.28 -5.15 -2.71
N CYS A 30 -5.64 -6.18 -3.47
CA CYS A 30 -6.96 -6.35 -4.05
C CYS A 30 -7.61 -7.63 -3.50
N ASP A 31 -8.69 -7.47 -2.73
CA ASP A 31 -9.44 -8.60 -2.17
C ASP A 31 -10.05 -9.51 -3.24
N HIS A 32 -10.46 -8.94 -4.39
CA HIS A 32 -11.03 -9.72 -5.50
C HIS A 32 -9.99 -10.61 -6.19
N CYS A 33 -8.75 -10.15 -6.31
CA CYS A 33 -7.68 -10.93 -6.93
C CYS A 33 -6.85 -11.72 -5.92
N ALA A 34 -7.07 -11.52 -4.62
CA ALA A 34 -6.25 -12.04 -3.53
C ALA A 34 -4.74 -11.74 -3.70
N ARG A 35 -4.41 -10.58 -4.29
CA ARG A 35 -3.02 -10.15 -4.51
C ARG A 35 -2.70 -8.96 -3.60
N TYR A 36 -1.59 -9.03 -2.89
CA TYR A 36 -1.16 -8.01 -1.94
C TYR A 36 0.35 -7.83 -1.97
N ILE A 37 0.78 -6.62 -1.69
CA ILE A 37 2.16 -6.31 -1.31
C ILE A 37 2.16 -5.75 0.11
N LYS A 38 3.33 -5.77 0.75
CA LYS A 38 3.51 -5.23 2.09
C LYS A 38 4.81 -4.50 2.26
N ILE A 39 4.82 -3.61 3.25
CA ILE A 39 6.01 -2.99 3.81
C ILE A 39 5.95 -3.12 5.33
N GLY A 40 7.08 -3.42 5.97
CA GLY A 40 7.17 -3.44 7.42
C GLY A 40 7.18 -2.03 7.99
N LYS A 41 6.62 -1.81 9.20
CA LYS A 41 6.63 -0.49 9.85
C LYS A 41 8.03 0.07 10.10
N GLY A 42 9.03 -0.79 10.29
CA GLY A 42 10.43 -0.40 10.37
C GLY A 42 10.93 0.24 9.08
N GLU A 43 10.53 -0.31 7.93
CA GLU A 43 10.88 0.22 6.60
C GLU A 43 10.05 1.47 6.25
N ALA A 44 8.79 1.53 6.69
CA ALA A 44 7.92 2.70 6.53
C ALA A 44 8.52 3.99 7.14
N ARG A 45 9.49 3.87 8.06
CA ARG A 45 10.26 5.01 8.58
C ARG A 45 10.98 5.82 7.50
N ARG A 46 11.27 5.24 6.33
CA ARG A 46 11.86 5.99 5.20
C ARG A 46 10.97 7.13 4.70
N TYR A 47 9.65 7.07 4.98
CA TYR A 47 8.67 8.09 4.63
C TYR A 47 8.43 9.10 5.76
N TRP A 48 9.21 9.06 6.84
CA TRP A 48 9.07 10.04 7.93
C TRP A 48 9.58 11.41 7.50
N SER A 49 8.69 12.40 7.51
CA SER A 49 9.10 13.80 7.34
C SER A 49 9.47 14.40 8.70
N TYR A 50 10.75 14.76 8.86
CA TYR A 50 11.22 15.48 10.05
C TYR A 50 10.61 16.87 10.17
N THR A 51 10.37 17.55 9.04
CA THR A 51 9.76 18.89 8.99
C THR A 51 8.28 18.84 9.38
N ALA A 52 7.51 17.91 8.78
CA ALA A 52 6.08 17.80 9.04
C ALA A 52 5.75 16.94 10.28
N ARG A 53 6.76 16.30 10.89
CA ARG A 53 6.65 15.40 12.05
C ARG A 53 5.57 14.31 11.87
N ARG A 54 5.48 13.76 10.66
CA ARG A 54 4.52 12.71 10.32
C ARG A 54 5.05 11.81 9.20
N ILE A 55 4.46 10.62 9.10
CA ILE A 55 4.65 9.75 7.93
C ILE A 55 3.98 10.41 6.73
N MET A 56 4.72 10.49 5.63
CA MET A 56 4.21 10.91 4.33
C MET A 56 3.45 9.74 3.68
N TRP A 57 2.24 9.49 4.17
CA TRP A 57 1.42 8.35 3.74
C TRP A 57 1.13 8.34 2.24
N ARG A 58 1.01 9.52 1.61
CA ARG A 58 0.80 9.64 0.16
C ARG A 58 1.98 9.04 -0.61
N ASP A 59 3.19 9.51 -0.33
CA ASP A 59 4.41 9.05 -1.02
C ASP A 59 4.61 7.54 -0.84
N MET A 60 4.36 7.03 0.39
CA MET A 60 4.40 5.59 0.66
C MET A 60 3.36 4.81 -0.15
N LEU A 61 2.12 5.31 -0.22
CA LEU A 61 1.06 4.65 -0.97
C LEU A 61 1.30 4.69 -2.48
N GLU A 62 1.91 5.74 -3.00
CA GLU A 62 2.30 5.84 -4.42
C GLU A 62 3.37 4.80 -4.77
N ASP A 63 4.41 4.66 -3.93
CA ASP A 63 5.44 3.64 -4.12
C ASP A 63 4.87 2.22 -4.01
N LEU A 64 4.02 1.97 -3.00
CA LEU A 64 3.31 0.70 -2.86
C LEU A 64 2.45 0.42 -4.10
N TYR A 65 1.69 1.39 -4.58
CA TYR A 65 0.87 1.19 -5.78
C TYR A 65 1.72 0.87 -7.02
N GLY A 66 2.86 1.55 -7.19
CA GLY A 66 3.82 1.24 -8.25
C GLY A 66 4.35 -0.20 -8.15
N ALA A 67 4.77 -0.62 -6.95
CA ALA A 67 5.24 -1.99 -6.71
C ALA A 67 4.14 -3.03 -6.95
N PHE A 68 2.90 -2.76 -6.52
CA PHE A 68 1.76 -3.65 -6.73
C PHE A 68 1.48 -3.83 -8.22
N THR A 69 1.34 -2.73 -8.97
CA THR A 69 1.08 -2.79 -10.41
C THR A 69 2.21 -3.50 -11.17
N GLY A 70 3.47 -3.23 -10.83
CA GLY A 70 4.62 -3.93 -11.39
C GLY A 70 4.61 -5.43 -11.09
N ALA A 71 4.23 -5.83 -9.87
CA ALA A 71 4.17 -7.24 -9.49
C ALA A 71 3.04 -7.99 -10.21
N VAL A 72 1.85 -7.40 -10.35
CA VAL A 72 0.68 -8.12 -10.88
C VAL A 72 0.53 -8.07 -12.40
N VAL A 73 1.24 -7.17 -13.08
CA VAL A 73 1.23 -7.08 -14.56
C VAL A 73 2.26 -8.00 -15.20
N ASN A 74 3.34 -8.33 -14.47
CA ASN A 74 4.40 -9.22 -14.96
C ASN A 74 4.23 -10.69 -14.48
N ASP A 75 3.08 -11.01 -13.89
CA ASP A 75 2.68 -12.33 -13.35
C ASP A 75 1.67 -13.01 -14.30
#